data_AF-A0A372KKS0-F1
#
_entry.id   AF-A0A372KKS0-F1
#
_cell.length_a   1.000
_cell.length_b   1.000
_cell.length_c   1.000
_cell.angle_alpha   90.00
_cell.angle_beta   90.00
_cell.angle_gamma   90.00
#
_symmetry.space_group_name_H-M   'P 1'
#
loop_
_entity.id
_entity.type
_entity.pdbx_description
1 polymer ?
#
loop_
_entity_poly.entity_id
_entity_poly.type
_entity_poly.pdbx_seq_one_letter_code
_entity_poly.pdbx_strand_id
1 'polypeptide(L)'
;MIECPIRGTSMNKNDLRYQKTEDNLKAAYLSLINEKECYTITVKEICQRARCSRNTFYLHYDTKDELYHEVITTILDSLAAAFEPKAATLSQISQSHNRLYTDAIIDSIAKHKKAITALTSKDKGLFLKLCTDTIFEKCLTGSRSLTQDRFTSASYLYTSYLASAITGFIFAWLKQPDISDSQAKNLLYDIHKKTIDSCHRILQQKADN
;
A
#
# COMPACT_ATOMS: atom_id res chain seq x y z
N MET A 1 -43.78 -8.64 -15.81
CA MET A 1 -42.77 -9.61 -16.29
C MET A 1 -41.91 -8.91 -17.32
N ILE A 2 -40.67 -8.59 -16.97
CA ILE A 2 -39.63 -8.20 -17.93
C ILE A 2 -38.49 -9.17 -17.65
N GLU A 3 -38.26 -10.07 -18.60
CA GLU A 3 -37.27 -11.13 -18.52
C GLU A 3 -35.86 -10.54 -18.46
N CYS A 4 -35.10 -10.98 -17.46
CA CYS A 4 -33.66 -10.74 -17.38
C CYS A 4 -32.95 -11.78 -18.26
N PRO A 5 -32.25 -11.39 -19.35
CA PRO A 5 -31.61 -12.38 -20.19
C PRO A 5 -30.27 -12.80 -19.61
N ILE A 6 -30.18 -14.11 -19.37
CA ILE A 6 -28.99 -14.97 -19.52
C ILE A 6 -27.86 -14.69 -18.52
N ARG A 7 -27.79 -15.53 -17.48
CA ARG A 7 -26.53 -15.89 -16.79
C ARG A 7 -25.60 -16.53 -17.82
N GLY A 8 -24.85 -15.69 -18.54
CA GLY A 8 -23.75 -16.12 -19.40
C GLY A 8 -22.63 -16.67 -18.52
N THR A 9 -22.13 -17.84 -18.89
CA THR A 9 -20.85 -18.45 -18.51
C THR A 9 -19.97 -17.62 -17.58
N SER A 10 -19.70 -18.13 -16.37
CA SER A 10 -18.61 -17.69 -15.51
C SER A 10 -17.36 -17.39 -16.35
N MET A 11 -16.96 -16.11 -16.45
CA MET A 11 -15.71 -15.77 -17.13
C MET A 11 -14.56 -16.32 -16.30
N ASN A 12 -13.74 -17.15 -16.94
CA ASN A 12 -12.55 -17.69 -16.31
C ASN A 12 -11.57 -16.53 -16.04
N LYS A 13 -11.18 -16.31 -14.79
CA LYS A 13 -10.21 -15.26 -14.42
C LYS A 13 -8.82 -15.45 -15.07
N ASN A 14 -8.52 -16.67 -15.53
CA ASN A 14 -7.30 -16.98 -16.27
C ASN A 14 -7.44 -16.72 -17.78
N ASP A 15 -8.62 -16.33 -18.27
CA ASP A 15 -8.80 -15.93 -19.66
C ASP A 15 -8.10 -14.59 -19.93
N LEU A 16 -7.25 -14.55 -20.96
CA LEU A 16 -6.53 -13.34 -21.37
C LEU A 16 -7.47 -12.16 -21.67
N ARG A 17 -8.68 -12.43 -22.17
CA ARG A 17 -9.70 -11.41 -22.40
C ARG A 17 -10.25 -10.84 -21.10
N TYR A 18 -10.41 -11.67 -20.08
CA TYR A 18 -10.79 -11.22 -18.74
C TYR A 18 -9.69 -10.31 -18.20
N GLN A 19 -8.45 -10.77 -18.14
CA GLN A 19 -7.32 -10.00 -17.61
C GLN A 19 -7.14 -8.67 -18.33
N LYS A 20 -7.18 -8.66 -19.68
CA LYS A 20 -7.08 -7.42 -20.46
C LYS A 20 -8.20 -6.43 -20.16
N THR A 21 -9.42 -6.92 -19.92
CA THR A 21 -10.55 -6.06 -19.57
C THR A 21 -10.38 -5.50 -18.15
N GLU A 22 -9.90 -6.33 -17.23
CA GLU A 22 -9.60 -5.94 -15.86
C GLU A 22 -8.53 -4.83 -15.82
N ASP A 23 -7.43 -5.01 -16.55
CA ASP A 23 -6.35 -4.02 -16.67
C ASP A 23 -6.85 -2.69 -17.26
N ASN A 24 -7.71 -2.75 -18.28
CA ASN A 24 -8.33 -1.56 -18.87
C ASN A 24 -9.23 -0.82 -17.86
N LEU A 25 -9.98 -1.56 -17.03
CA LEU A 25 -10.81 -0.98 -15.98
C LEU A 25 -9.96 -0.29 -14.90
N LYS A 26 -8.89 -0.95 -14.43
CA LYS A 26 -7.92 -0.40 -13.48
C LYS A 26 -7.25 0.87 -14.03
N ALA A 27 -6.77 0.83 -15.27
CA ALA A 27 -6.15 1.96 -15.94
C ALA A 27 -7.12 3.13 -16.16
N ALA A 28 -8.37 2.83 -16.55
CA ALA A 28 -9.42 3.84 -16.70
C ALA A 28 -9.71 4.55 -15.38
N TYR A 29 -9.81 3.80 -14.27
CA TYR A 29 -10.05 4.35 -12.95
C TYR A 29 -8.89 5.25 -12.50
N LEU A 30 -7.65 4.78 -12.60
CA LEU A 30 -6.45 5.58 -12.29
C LEU A 30 -6.36 6.85 -13.12
N SER A 31 -6.72 6.80 -14.40
CA SER A 31 -6.78 7.99 -15.25
C SER A 31 -7.81 9.00 -14.74
N LEU A 32 -9.00 8.53 -14.33
CA LEU A 32 -10.07 9.40 -13.84
C LEU A 32 -9.74 10.06 -12.50
N ILE A 33 -9.00 9.39 -11.61
CA ILE A 33 -8.56 9.98 -10.33
C ILE A 33 -7.59 11.16 -10.55
N ASN A 34 -6.82 11.15 -11.64
CA ASN A 34 -5.98 12.30 -12.00
C ASN A 34 -6.81 13.53 -12.42
N GLU A 35 -8.09 13.35 -12.79
CA GLU A 35 -8.96 14.40 -13.31
C GLU A 35 -9.96 14.91 -12.27
N LYS A 36 -10.38 14.07 -11.30
CA LYS A 36 -11.46 14.39 -10.36
C LYS A 36 -11.44 13.53 -9.10
N GLU A 37 -12.27 13.93 -8.13
CA GLU A 37 -12.46 13.25 -6.85
C GLU A 37 -12.99 11.82 -7.00
N CYS A 38 -12.43 10.86 -6.24
CA CYS A 38 -12.76 9.43 -6.35
C CYS A 38 -14.26 9.14 -6.18
N TYR A 39 -14.92 9.85 -5.26
CA TYR A 39 -16.35 9.66 -4.95
C TYR A 39 -17.28 10.21 -6.04
N THR A 40 -16.78 11.04 -6.95
CA THR A 40 -17.55 11.57 -8.09
C THR A 40 -17.44 10.71 -9.35
N ILE A 41 -16.51 9.75 -9.37
CA ILE A 41 -16.32 8.84 -10.50
C ILE A 41 -17.51 7.88 -10.59
N THR A 42 -18.12 7.78 -11.76
CA THR A 42 -19.24 6.86 -12.02
C THR A 42 -18.79 5.64 -12.82
N VAL A 43 -19.52 4.51 -12.65
CA VAL A 43 -19.33 3.30 -13.48
C VAL A 43 -19.45 3.61 -14.98
N LYS A 44 -20.34 4.55 -15.36
CA LYS A 44 -20.49 4.99 -16.75
C LYS A 44 -19.19 5.54 -17.34
N GLU A 45 -18.52 6.41 -16.60
CA GLU A 45 -17.29 7.07 -17.07
C GLU A 45 -16.11 6.10 -17.10
N ILE A 46 -16.04 5.19 -16.12
CA ILE A 46 -15.06 4.09 -16.11
C ILE A 46 -15.25 3.23 -17.36
N CYS A 47 -16.48 2.77 -17.63
CA CYS A 47 -16.81 1.96 -18.81
C CYS A 47 -16.46 2.67 -20.12
N GLN A 48 -16.79 3.97 -20.23
CA GLN A 48 -16.49 4.77 -21.40
C GLN A 48 -14.98 4.89 -21.64
N ARG A 49 -14.20 5.13 -20.58
CA ARG A 49 -12.73 5.25 -20.66
C ARG A 49 -12.06 3.90 -20.93
N ALA A 50 -12.56 2.82 -20.32
CA ALA A 50 -12.09 1.45 -20.53
C ALA A 50 -12.57 0.82 -21.85
N ARG A 51 -13.48 1.50 -22.58
CA ARG A 51 -14.11 1.01 -23.82
C ARG A 51 -14.84 -0.32 -23.63
N CYS A 52 -15.61 -0.45 -22.55
CA CYS A 52 -16.43 -1.63 -22.26
C CYS A 52 -17.89 -1.25 -21.96
N SER A 53 -18.77 -2.26 -21.93
CA SER A 53 -20.16 -2.06 -21.50
C SER A 53 -20.29 -2.09 -19.98
N ARG A 54 -21.40 -1.58 -19.43
CA ARG A 54 -21.71 -1.75 -17.99
C ARG A 54 -21.86 -3.22 -17.61
N ASN A 55 -22.51 -4.02 -18.46
CA ASN A 55 -22.60 -5.47 -18.22
C ASN A 55 -21.21 -6.09 -18.11
N THR A 56 -20.26 -5.66 -18.94
CA THR A 56 -18.87 -6.10 -18.85
C THR A 56 -18.24 -5.69 -17.52
N PHE A 57 -18.40 -4.44 -17.08
CA PHE A 57 -17.91 -4.00 -15.77
C PHE A 57 -18.41 -4.90 -14.64
N TYR A 58 -19.71 -5.19 -14.62
CA TYR A 58 -20.34 -6.01 -13.57
C TYR A 58 -20.00 -7.50 -13.62
N LEU A 59 -19.26 -7.96 -14.65
CA LEU A 59 -18.66 -9.29 -14.62
C LEU A 59 -17.29 -9.31 -13.92
N HIS A 60 -16.71 -8.14 -13.64
CA HIS A 60 -15.44 -7.99 -12.93
C HIS A 60 -15.64 -7.47 -11.51
N TYR A 61 -16.53 -6.49 -11.33
CA TYR A 61 -16.74 -5.81 -10.05
C TYR A 61 -18.23 -5.53 -9.83
N ASP A 62 -18.75 -5.83 -8.66
CA ASP A 62 -20.13 -5.53 -8.28
C ASP A 62 -20.34 -4.02 -8.08
N THR A 63 -19.27 -3.32 -7.66
CA THR A 63 -19.31 -1.88 -7.40
C THR A 63 -18.04 -1.17 -7.87
N LYS A 64 -18.11 0.17 -8.01
CA LYS A 64 -16.90 0.99 -8.24
C LYS A 64 -15.92 0.93 -7.07
N ASP A 65 -16.42 0.65 -5.86
CA ASP A 65 -15.60 0.63 -4.64
C ASP A 65 -14.77 -0.65 -4.58
N GLU A 66 -15.27 -1.77 -5.12
CA GLU A 66 -14.46 -2.98 -5.34
C GLU A 66 -13.32 -2.74 -6.32
N LEU A 67 -13.57 -2.05 -7.44
CA LEU A 67 -12.50 -1.66 -8.36
C LEU A 67 -11.48 -0.74 -7.67
N TYR A 68 -11.95 0.22 -6.87
CA TYR A 68 -11.05 1.06 -6.07
C TYR A 68 -10.18 0.20 -5.15
N HIS A 69 -10.79 -0.71 -4.39
CA HIS A 69 -10.08 -1.63 -3.49
C HIS A 69 -9.03 -2.44 -4.25
N GLU A 70 -9.39 -3.02 -5.38
CA GLU A 70 -8.46 -3.80 -6.19
C GLU A 70 -7.26 -2.97 -6.69
N VAL A 71 -7.50 -1.72 -7.11
CA VAL A 71 -6.44 -0.79 -7.53
C VAL A 71 -5.50 -0.47 -6.37
N ILE A 72 -6.02 -0.21 -5.17
CA ILE A 72 -5.18 0.12 -4.02
C ILE A 72 -4.49 -1.11 -3.43
N THR A 73 -5.08 -2.30 -3.51
CA THR A 73 -4.48 -3.56 -3.00
C THR A 73 -3.13 -3.80 -3.64
N THR A 74 -2.99 -3.58 -4.95
CA THR A 74 -1.68 -3.73 -5.63
C THR A 74 -0.61 -2.81 -5.03
N ILE A 75 -0.98 -1.59 -4.66
CA ILE A 75 -0.08 -0.60 -4.05
C ILE A 75 0.25 -1.01 -2.61
N LEU A 76 -0.76 -1.40 -1.84
CA LEU A 76 -0.61 -1.82 -0.44
C LEU A 76 0.18 -3.11 -0.31
N ASP A 77 0.06 -4.05 -1.24
CA ASP A 77 0.85 -5.29 -1.29
C ASP A 77 2.32 -4.98 -1.57
N SER A 78 2.59 -4.06 -2.51
CA SER A 78 3.96 -3.61 -2.77
C SER A 78 4.57 -2.92 -1.56
N LEU A 79 3.77 -2.13 -0.84
CA LEU A 79 4.19 -1.49 0.41
C LEU A 79 4.43 -2.54 1.49
N ALA A 80 3.50 -3.45 1.72
CA ALA A 80 3.59 -4.53 2.68
C ALA A 80 4.86 -5.37 2.51
N ALA A 81 5.21 -5.73 1.27
CA ALA A 81 6.42 -6.47 0.95
C ALA A 81 7.71 -5.71 1.31
N ALA A 82 7.69 -4.37 1.27
CA ALA A 82 8.84 -3.56 1.66
C ALA A 82 9.18 -3.72 3.15
N PHE A 83 8.17 -3.94 3.99
CA PHE A 83 8.31 -4.10 5.44
C PHE A 83 8.77 -5.49 5.89
N GLU A 84 8.86 -6.46 4.97
CA GLU A 84 9.37 -7.79 5.32
C GLU A 84 10.83 -7.68 5.81
N PRO A 85 11.20 -8.37 6.91
CA PRO A 85 12.54 -8.29 7.49
C PRO A 85 13.63 -8.58 6.46
N LYS A 86 14.72 -7.80 6.52
CA LYS A 86 15.91 -7.99 5.66
C LYS A 86 16.97 -8.88 6.32
N ALA A 87 16.69 -9.38 7.51
CA ALA A 87 17.54 -10.29 8.28
C ALA A 87 16.65 -11.39 8.88
N ALA A 88 17.20 -12.60 9.07
CA ALA A 88 16.43 -13.73 9.60
C ALA A 88 16.28 -13.67 11.13
N THR A 89 17.25 -13.05 11.82
CA THR A 89 17.25 -12.90 13.28
C THR A 89 17.61 -11.47 13.67
N LEU A 90 17.27 -11.09 14.91
CA LEU A 90 17.65 -9.79 15.47
C LEU A 90 19.16 -9.57 15.44
N SER A 91 19.96 -10.58 15.81
CA SER A 91 21.43 -10.48 15.88
C SER A 91 22.10 -10.22 14.52
N GLN A 92 21.43 -10.53 13.41
CA GLN A 92 21.92 -10.29 12.07
C GLN A 92 21.62 -8.88 11.56
N ILE A 93 20.71 -8.14 12.20
CA ILE A 93 20.35 -6.78 11.77
C ILE A 93 21.60 -5.90 11.83
N SER A 94 21.90 -5.29 10.69
CA SER A 94 23.09 -4.47 10.49
C SER A 94 22.69 -3.14 9.85
N GLN A 95 23.67 -2.25 9.71
CA GLN A 95 23.46 -0.99 9.02
C GLN A 95 22.95 -1.17 7.58
N SER A 96 23.46 -2.18 6.86
CA SER A 96 23.04 -2.47 5.49
C SER A 96 21.62 -3.03 5.42
N HIS A 97 21.24 -3.90 6.36
CA HIS A 97 19.86 -4.39 6.47
C HIS A 97 18.87 -3.24 6.73
N ASN A 98 19.21 -2.32 7.64
CA ASN A 98 18.39 -1.13 7.91
C ASN A 98 18.26 -0.23 6.68
N ARG A 99 19.35 -0.05 5.93
CA ARG A 99 19.34 0.73 4.68
C ARG A 99 18.46 0.10 3.62
N LEU A 100 18.58 -1.22 3.39
CA LEU A 100 17.74 -1.95 2.45
C LEU A 100 16.26 -1.88 2.84
N TYR A 101 15.96 -1.94 4.14
CA TYR A 101 14.60 -1.79 4.66
C TYR A 101 14.02 -0.40 4.36
N THR A 102 14.72 0.69 4.69
CA THR A 102 14.23 2.05 4.43
C THR A 102 14.17 2.38 2.94
N ASP A 103 15.11 1.87 2.15
CA ASP A 103 15.11 2.06 0.70
C ASP A 103 13.92 1.35 0.05
N ALA A 104 13.61 0.13 0.48
CA ALA A 104 12.46 -0.62 -0.01
C ALA A 104 11.13 0.10 0.26
N ILE A 105 10.99 0.77 1.41
CA ILE A 105 9.79 1.57 1.74
C ILE A 105 9.62 2.68 0.70
N ILE A 106 10.66 3.48 0.46
CA ILE A 106 10.58 4.57 -0.53
C ILE A 106 10.36 4.02 -1.94
N ASP A 107 11.06 2.94 -2.32
CA ASP A 107 10.91 2.33 -3.66
C ASP A 107 9.50 1.82 -3.92
N SER A 108 8.87 1.20 -2.91
CA SER A 108 7.49 0.72 -3.02
C SER A 108 6.49 1.85 -3.33
N ILE A 109 6.71 3.03 -2.73
CA ILE A 109 5.90 4.21 -2.97
C ILE A 109 6.26 4.84 -4.32
N ALA A 110 7.56 4.97 -4.62
CA ALA A 110 8.07 5.58 -5.85
C ALA A 110 7.54 4.87 -7.10
N LYS A 111 7.48 3.53 -7.08
CA LYS A 111 6.92 2.69 -8.15
C LYS A 111 5.49 3.08 -8.54
N HIS A 112 4.71 3.58 -7.58
CA HIS A 112 3.31 3.96 -7.77
C HIS A 112 3.05 5.46 -7.49
N LYS A 113 4.11 6.30 -7.48
CA LYS A 113 4.09 7.69 -6.97
C LYS A 113 2.98 8.54 -7.56
N LYS A 114 2.77 8.48 -8.87
CA LYS A 114 1.72 9.25 -9.56
C LYS A 114 0.31 8.87 -9.10
N ALA A 115 0.01 7.56 -9.04
CA ALA A 115 -1.28 7.06 -8.61
C ALA A 115 -1.54 7.40 -7.14
N ILE A 116 -0.53 7.18 -6.28
CA ILE A 116 -0.61 7.50 -4.85
C ILE A 116 -0.86 8.99 -4.65
N THR A 117 -0.10 9.87 -5.31
CA THR A 117 -0.25 11.32 -5.18
C THR A 117 -1.69 11.76 -5.51
N ALA A 118 -2.26 11.20 -6.59
CA ALA A 118 -3.64 11.47 -6.96
C ALA A 118 -4.63 10.97 -5.88
N LEU A 119 -4.47 9.73 -5.40
CA LEU A 119 -5.30 9.15 -4.33
C LEU A 119 -5.27 10.01 -3.06
N THR A 120 -4.09 10.40 -2.57
CA THR A 120 -3.90 11.16 -1.33
C THR A 120 -4.67 12.49 -1.30
N SER A 121 -4.97 13.04 -2.47
CA SER A 121 -5.65 14.32 -2.61
C SER A 121 -7.15 14.19 -2.91
N LYS A 122 -7.62 13.00 -3.30
CA LYS A 122 -8.92 12.81 -3.99
C LYS A 122 -9.86 11.79 -3.34
N ASP A 123 -9.41 11.08 -2.31
CA ASP A 123 -10.15 9.97 -1.69
C ASP A 123 -10.62 10.24 -0.25
N LYS A 124 -10.52 11.50 0.21
CA LYS A 124 -10.84 11.93 1.59
C LYS A 124 -10.03 11.21 2.68
N GLY A 125 -8.80 10.79 2.38
CA GLY A 125 -7.87 10.21 3.35
C GLY A 125 -8.05 8.72 3.59
N LEU A 126 -8.85 8.02 2.77
CA LEU A 126 -9.05 6.58 2.89
C LEU A 126 -7.74 5.81 2.65
N PHE A 127 -6.99 6.16 1.61
CA PHE A 127 -5.70 5.56 1.29
C PHE A 127 -4.65 5.86 2.37
N LEU A 128 -4.68 7.05 2.97
CA LEU A 128 -3.83 7.38 4.13
C LEU A 128 -4.09 6.42 5.28
N LYS A 129 -5.36 6.21 5.63
CA LYS A 129 -5.75 5.27 6.68
C LYS A 129 -5.28 3.85 6.35
N LEU A 130 -5.59 3.35 5.16
CA LEU A 130 -5.24 1.98 4.74
C LEU A 130 -3.72 1.77 4.67
N CYS A 131 -2.95 2.77 4.24
CA CYS A 131 -1.49 2.74 4.31
C CYS A 131 -1.00 2.65 5.76
N THR A 132 -1.54 3.49 6.65
CA THR A 132 -1.15 3.49 8.07
C THR A 132 -1.43 2.14 8.71
N ASP A 133 -2.63 1.59 8.48
CA ASP A 133 -3.04 0.29 9.01
C ASP A 133 -2.14 -0.84 8.45
N THR A 134 -1.82 -0.80 7.16
CA THR A 134 -0.91 -1.78 6.52
C THR A 134 0.50 -1.71 7.12
N ILE A 135 1.05 -0.51 7.27
CA ILE A 135 2.37 -0.30 7.87
C ILE A 135 2.38 -0.79 9.31
N PHE A 136 1.33 -0.49 10.08
CA PHE A 136 1.17 -0.93 11.46
C PHE A 136 1.18 -2.46 11.55
N GLU A 137 0.32 -3.14 10.81
CA GLU A 137 0.21 -4.61 10.82
C GLU A 137 1.53 -5.27 10.42
N LYS A 138 2.25 -4.70 9.46
CA LYS A 138 3.54 -5.24 8.99
C LYS A 138 4.68 -5.01 9.97
N CYS A 139 4.76 -3.84 10.57
CA CYS A 139 5.72 -3.59 11.66
C CYS A 139 5.45 -4.54 12.85
N LEU A 140 4.18 -4.75 13.19
CA LEU A 140 3.79 -5.65 14.28
C LEU A 140 4.18 -7.10 13.97
N THR A 141 3.86 -7.58 12.78
CA THR A 141 4.13 -8.96 12.35
C THR A 141 5.64 -9.21 12.22
N GLY A 142 6.40 -8.27 11.65
CA GLY A 142 7.86 -8.34 11.56
C GLY A 142 8.54 -8.32 12.94
N SER A 143 8.03 -7.51 13.88
CA SER A 143 8.52 -7.53 15.26
C SER A 143 8.25 -8.89 15.92
N ARG A 144 7.07 -9.47 15.72
CA ARG A 144 6.71 -10.80 16.28
C ARG A 144 7.59 -11.91 15.72
N SER A 145 7.87 -11.91 14.42
CA SER A 145 8.71 -12.94 13.80
C SER A 145 10.16 -12.89 14.28
N LEU A 146 10.68 -11.71 14.56
CA LEU A 146 12.07 -11.50 15.01
C LEU A 146 12.28 -11.77 16.51
N THR A 147 11.27 -11.50 17.35
CA THR A 147 11.41 -11.49 18.81
C THR A 147 10.74 -12.66 19.51
N GLN A 148 9.79 -13.34 18.85
CA GLN A 148 8.89 -14.33 19.48
C GLN A 148 8.15 -13.79 20.73
N ASP A 149 8.17 -12.47 20.97
CA ASP A 149 7.61 -11.84 22.16
C ASP A 149 6.08 -11.84 22.12
N ARG A 150 5.46 -11.89 23.30
CA ARG A 150 4.01 -11.71 23.43
C ARG A 150 3.67 -10.24 23.15
N PHE A 151 2.56 -10.05 22.44
CA PHE A 151 2.01 -8.73 22.21
C PHE A 151 1.76 -8.00 23.55
N THR A 152 2.37 -6.83 23.72
CA THR A 152 2.15 -5.96 24.90
C THR A 152 1.58 -4.62 24.49
N SER A 153 0.93 -3.92 25.43
CA SER A 153 0.45 -2.55 25.21
C SER A 153 1.58 -1.59 24.83
N ALA A 154 2.79 -1.79 25.38
CA ALA A 154 3.96 -1.00 25.01
C ALA A 154 4.38 -1.26 23.55
N SER A 155 4.44 -2.53 23.12
CA SER A 155 4.74 -2.89 21.73
C SER A 155 3.72 -2.30 20.75
N TYR A 156 2.44 -2.28 21.13
CA TYR A 156 1.39 -1.61 20.34
C TYR A 156 1.66 -0.12 20.18
N LEU A 157 1.95 0.60 21.27
CA LEU A 157 2.25 2.04 21.23
C LEU A 157 3.49 2.35 20.39
N TYR A 158 4.56 1.56 20.53
CA TYR A 158 5.76 1.73 19.70
C TYR A 158 5.48 1.50 18.21
N THR A 159 4.72 0.46 17.90
CA THR A 159 4.32 0.15 16.51
C THR A 159 3.45 1.27 15.94
N SER A 160 2.50 1.78 16.73
CA SER A 160 1.61 2.88 16.33
C SER A 160 2.37 4.16 16.05
N TYR A 161 3.32 4.52 16.92
CA TYR A 161 4.21 5.65 16.72
C TYR A 161 5.04 5.51 15.44
N LEU A 162 5.69 4.36 15.25
CA LEU A 162 6.51 4.09 14.05
C LEU A 162 5.69 4.16 12.77
N ALA A 163 4.55 3.48 12.74
CA ALA A 163 3.67 3.47 11.57
C ALA A 163 3.18 4.87 11.21
N SER A 164 2.79 5.65 12.22
CA SER A 164 2.36 7.04 12.04
C SER A 164 3.50 7.94 11.56
N ALA A 165 4.71 7.76 12.10
CA ALA A 165 5.89 8.53 11.68
C ALA A 165 6.29 8.24 10.24
N ILE A 166 6.33 6.96 9.84
CA ILE A 166 6.62 6.55 8.45
C ILE A 166 5.56 7.10 7.51
N THR A 167 4.29 6.92 7.86
CA THR A 167 3.17 7.42 7.06
C THR A 167 3.26 8.94 6.90
N GLY A 168 3.48 9.67 8.01
CA GLY A 168 3.64 11.12 7.98
C GLY A 168 4.77 11.56 7.06
N PHE A 169 5.93 10.89 7.14
CA PHE A 169 7.07 11.15 6.26
C PHE A 169 6.73 10.92 4.79
N ILE A 170 6.18 9.75 4.43
CA ILE A 170 5.84 9.39 3.05
C ILE A 170 4.86 10.41 2.46
N PHE A 171 3.78 10.72 3.17
CA PHE A 171 2.73 11.59 2.65
C PHE A 171 3.14 13.07 2.63
N ALA A 172 4.05 13.50 3.52
CA ALA A 172 4.68 14.81 3.42
C ALA A 172 5.61 14.89 2.22
N TRP A 173 6.45 13.86 2.01
CA TRP A 173 7.39 13.79 0.89
C TRP A 173 6.70 13.84 -0.47
N LEU A 174 5.57 13.15 -0.66
CA LEU A 174 4.80 13.18 -1.90
C LEU A 174 4.33 14.59 -2.30
N LYS A 175 4.29 15.52 -1.34
CA LYS A 175 3.94 16.94 -1.56
C LYS A 175 5.15 17.84 -1.83
N GLN A 176 6.37 17.28 -1.81
CA GLN A 176 7.63 18.01 -2.03
C GLN A 176 8.21 17.64 -3.40
N PRO A 177 7.91 18.39 -4.47
CA PRO A 177 8.37 18.08 -5.83
C PRO A 177 9.90 18.18 -5.98
N ASP A 178 10.57 18.98 -5.14
CA ASP A 178 12.01 19.23 -5.20
C ASP A 178 12.85 18.14 -4.52
N ILE A 179 12.19 17.18 -3.83
CA ILE A 179 12.87 16.09 -3.13
C ILE A 179 12.81 14.83 -3.98
N SER A 180 13.97 14.47 -4.56
CA SER A 180 14.14 13.23 -5.31
C SER A 180 13.96 11.99 -4.44
N ASP A 181 13.69 10.85 -5.08
CA ASP A 181 13.53 9.56 -4.39
C ASP A 181 14.81 9.17 -3.61
N SER A 182 15.99 9.49 -4.15
CA SER A 182 17.27 9.26 -3.47
C SER A 182 17.43 10.13 -2.22
N GLN A 183 17.03 11.40 -2.28
CA GLN A 183 17.04 12.28 -1.11
C GLN A 183 16.05 11.80 -0.04
N ALA A 184 14.85 11.38 -0.44
CA ALA A 184 13.86 10.83 0.48
C ALA A 184 14.35 9.56 1.20
N LYS A 185 15.04 8.66 0.47
CA LYS A 185 15.71 7.48 1.05
C LYS A 185 16.71 7.85 2.14
N ASN A 186 17.60 8.79 1.84
CA ASN A 186 18.61 9.23 2.80
C ASN A 186 17.96 9.88 4.03
N LEU A 187 16.98 10.77 3.84
CA LEU A 187 16.27 11.43 4.94
C LEU A 187 15.52 10.44 5.84
N LEU A 188 14.79 9.48 5.24
CA LEU A 188 14.08 8.46 5.99
C LEU A 188 15.06 7.59 6.79
N TYR A 189 16.16 7.18 6.16
CA TYR A 189 17.20 6.38 6.79
C TYR A 189 17.84 7.10 7.99
N ASP A 190 18.20 8.37 7.83
CA ASP A 190 18.86 9.15 8.88
C ASP A 190 17.97 9.34 10.13
N ILE A 191 16.67 9.57 9.92
CA ILE A 191 15.70 9.70 11.01
C ILE A 191 15.43 8.33 11.66
N HIS A 192 15.27 7.27 10.86
CA HIS A 192 14.93 5.96 11.38
C HIS A 192 16.08 5.20 12.02
N LYS A 193 17.32 5.42 11.60
CA LYS A 193 18.48 4.70 12.16
C LYS A 193 18.50 4.73 13.68
N LYS A 194 18.34 5.92 14.29
CA LYS A 194 18.33 6.08 15.75
C LYS A 194 17.19 5.31 16.44
N THR A 195 16.02 5.27 15.81
CA THR A 195 14.85 4.58 16.34
C THR A 195 15.03 3.07 16.21
N ILE A 196 15.50 2.59 15.06
CA ILE A 196 15.80 1.17 14.83
C ILE A 196 16.87 0.68 15.81
N ASP A 197 17.95 1.45 15.99
CA ASP A 197 19.03 1.10 16.93
C ASP A 197 18.52 1.04 18.39
N SER A 198 17.56 1.89 18.74
CA SER A 198 16.93 1.88 20.07
C SER A 198 16.00 0.70 20.25
N CYS A 199 15.14 0.40 19.26
CA CYS A 199 14.28 -0.77 19.25
C CYS A 199 15.12 -2.06 19.31
N HIS A 200 16.18 -2.16 18.51
CA HIS A 200 17.08 -3.31 18.48
C HIS A 200 17.70 -3.59 19.86
N ARG A 201 18.21 -2.56 20.56
CA ARG A 201 18.75 -2.71 21.92
C ARG A 201 17.70 -3.18 22.92
N ILE A 202 16.50 -2.59 22.89
CA ILE A 202 15.39 -2.98 23.78
C ILE A 202 14.98 -4.44 23.53
N LEU A 203 14.93 -4.85 22.26
CA LEU A 203 14.53 -6.19 21.88
C LEU A 203 15.60 -7.24 22.21
N GLN A 204 16.89 -6.93 22.08
CA GLN A 204 17.99 -7.80 22.54
C GLN A 204 17.96 -8.02 24.04
N GLN A 205 17.79 -6.96 24.83
CA GLN A 205 17.69 -7.05 26.29
C GLN A 205 16.53 -7.93 26.76
N LYS A 206 15.45 -8.04 25.97
CA LYS A 206 14.33 -8.95 26.24
C LYS A 206 14.59 -10.40 25.82
N ALA A 207 15.43 -10.63 24.82
CA ALA A 207 15.75 -11.97 24.33
C ALA A 207 16.77 -12.69 25.24
N ASP A 208 17.60 -11.94 25.96
CA ASP A 208 18.62 -12.45 26.88
C ASP A 208 18.10 -12.70 28.32
N ASN A 209 16.85 -12.36 28.62
CA ASN A 209 16.18 -12.55 29.93
C ASN A 209 15.10 -13.64 29.85
#